data_AF-A0A810NR87-F1
#
_entry.id   AF-A0A810NR87-F1
#
_cell.length_a   1.000
_cell.length_b   1.000
_cell.length_c   1.000
_cell.angle_alpha   90.00
_cell.angle_beta   90.00
_cell.angle_gamma   90.00
#
_symmetry.space_group_name_H-M   'P 1'
#
loop_
_entity.id
_entity.type
_entity.pdbx_description
1 polymer ?
#
loop_
_entity_poly.entity_id
_entity_poly.type
_entity_poly.pdbx_seq_one_letter_code
_entity_poly.pdbx_strand_id
1 'polypeptide(L)'
;MELGPDDERALAELEARTSAEDPWFALGLRAGEPCPPAEYRRHRKHRLRLLLALAAAALAITAFLAGSPCGGMIAALGAVLALVTIRDGFFGPPSA
;
A
#
# COMPACT_ATOMS: atom_id res chain seq x y z
N MET A 1 -8.34 25.34 29.19
CA MET A 1 -9.64 24.64 29.12
C MET A 1 -9.36 23.25 29.65
N GLU A 2 -10.00 22.88 30.76
CA GLU A 2 -10.05 21.47 31.15
C GLU A 2 -11.19 20.81 30.37
N LEU A 3 -10.94 19.58 29.90
CA LEU A 3 -11.97 18.78 29.24
C LEU A 3 -12.95 18.24 30.28
N GLY A 4 -14.22 18.15 29.91
CA GLY A 4 -15.22 17.50 30.75
C GLY A 4 -14.95 15.99 30.83
N PRO A 5 -15.47 15.31 31.86
CA PRO A 5 -15.31 13.86 32.02
C PRO A 5 -15.91 13.06 30.84
N ASP A 6 -16.92 13.59 30.17
CA ASP A 6 -17.50 12.97 28.97
C ASP A 6 -16.59 13.15 27.74
N ASP A 7 -15.91 14.29 27.62
CA ASP A 7 -14.97 14.54 26.53
C ASP A 7 -13.73 13.64 26.67
N GLU A 8 -13.24 13.43 27.89
CA GLU A 8 -12.14 12.50 28.17
C GLU A 8 -12.49 11.07 27.78
N ARG A 9 -13.72 10.64 28.06
CA ARG A 9 -14.22 9.31 27.64
C ARG A 9 -14.30 9.19 26.13
N ALA A 10 -14.83 10.22 25.46
CA ALA A 10 -14.92 10.24 24.01
C ALA A 10 -13.52 10.19 23.35
N LEU A 11 -12.55 10.92 23.91
CA LEU A 11 -11.15 10.89 23.48
C LEU A 11 -10.52 9.51 23.68
N ALA A 12 -10.74 8.88 24.83
CA ALA A 12 -10.23 7.54 25.11
C ALA A 12 -10.81 6.49 24.15
N GLU A 13 -12.10 6.59 23.81
CA GLU A 13 -12.73 5.73 22.80
C GLU A 13 -12.15 5.97 21.39
N LEU A 14 -11.93 7.24 21.03
CA LEU A 14 -11.33 7.60 19.76
C LEU A 14 -9.89 7.06 19.65
N GLU A 15 -9.11 7.18 20.72
CA GLU A 15 -7.75 6.68 20.81
C GLU A 15 -7.71 5.15 20.68
N ALA A 16 -8.61 4.45 21.37
CA ALA A 16 -8.72 3.00 21.30
C ALA A 16 -9.03 2.51 19.89
N ARG A 17 -10.02 3.13 19.21
CA ARG A 17 -10.36 2.81 17.82
C ARG A 17 -9.21 3.12 16.86
N THR A 18 -8.64 4.31 16.98
CA THR A 18 -7.53 4.75 16.12
C THR A 18 -6.30 3.84 16.27
N SER A 19 -5.99 3.41 17.48
CA SER A 19 -4.86 2.50 17.76
C SER A 19 -5.09 1.10 17.20
N ALA A 20 -6.34 0.63 17.18
CA ALA A 20 -6.71 -0.65 16.58
C ALA A 20 -6.65 -0.61 15.04
N GLU A 21 -7.07 0.49 14.42
CA GLU A 21 -7.10 0.66 12.97
C GLU A 21 -5.72 0.98 12.36
N ASP A 22 -4.95 1.90 12.95
CA ASP A 22 -3.62 2.29 12.49
C ASP A 22 -2.65 2.53 13.65
N PRO A 23 -1.99 1.47 14.16
CA PRO A 23 -1.09 1.58 15.31
C PRO A 23 0.12 2.48 15.04
N TRP A 24 0.57 2.58 13.79
CA TRP A 24 1.70 3.45 13.41
C TRP A 24 1.29 4.93 13.44
N PHE A 25 0.08 5.24 12.98
CA PHE A 25 -0.48 6.58 13.12
C PHE A 25 -0.63 6.97 14.59
N ALA A 26 -1.21 6.10 15.42
CA ALA A 26 -1.39 6.35 16.85
C ALA A 26 -0.06 6.55 17.59
N LEU A 27 0.96 5.73 17.29
CA LEU A 27 2.32 5.90 17.84
C LEU A 27 2.94 7.23 17.45
N GLY A 28 2.86 7.61 16.16
CA GLY A 28 3.38 8.90 15.70
C GLY A 28 2.66 10.08 16.34
N LEU A 29 1.33 10.01 16.43
CA LEU A 29 0.52 11.04 17.07
C LEU A 29 0.90 11.22 18.55
N ARG A 30 1.10 10.11 19.29
CA ARG A 30 1.58 10.14 20.69
C ARG A 30 3.00 10.70 20.82
N ALA A 31 3.86 10.48 19.83
CA ALA A 31 5.23 10.98 19.83
C ALA A 31 5.36 12.46 19.38
N GLY A 32 4.25 13.10 18.98
CA GLY A 32 4.24 14.46 18.44
C GLY A 32 4.67 14.57 16.96
N GLU A 33 4.97 13.44 16.32
CA GLU A 33 5.23 13.33 14.87
C GLU A 33 4.18 12.42 14.23
N PRO A 34 2.98 12.96 13.91
CA PRO A 34 1.93 12.16 13.29
C PRO A 34 2.41 11.58 11.97
N CYS A 35 2.48 10.24 11.90
CA CYS A 35 2.69 9.55 10.64
C CYS A 35 1.46 9.76 9.73
N PRO A 36 1.59 9.75 8.38
CA PRO A 36 0.43 9.81 7.49
C PRO A 36 -0.47 8.58 7.71
N PRO A 37 -1.81 8.72 7.76
CA PRO A 37 -2.73 7.58 7.94
C PRO A 37 -2.57 6.48 6.89
N ALA A 38 -2.95 5.25 7.26
CA ALA A 38 -2.77 4.04 6.46
C ALA A 38 -3.30 4.15 5.02
N GLU A 39 -4.45 4.79 4.79
CA GLU A 39 -5.01 5.04 3.46
C GLU A 39 -4.02 5.77 2.54
N TYR A 40 -3.41 6.85 3.04
CA TYR A 40 -2.41 7.62 2.29
C TYR A 40 -1.14 6.81 2.02
N ARG A 41 -0.74 5.93 2.96
CA ARG A 41 0.41 5.04 2.78
C ARG A 41 0.13 3.96 1.73
N ARG A 42 -1.11 3.44 1.68
CA ARG A 42 -1.53 2.38 0.74
C ARG A 42 -1.50 2.89 -0.70
N HIS A 43 -2.02 4.09 -0.96
CA HIS A 43 -1.98 4.69 -2.31
C HIS A 43 -0.55 4.86 -2.86
N ARG A 44 0.41 5.25 -2.03
CA ARG A 44 1.82 5.36 -2.45
C ARG A 44 2.41 4.01 -2.85
N LYS A 45 2.13 2.96 -2.08
CA LYS A 45 2.58 1.59 -2.40
C LYS A 45 1.97 1.08 -3.71
N HIS A 46 0.69 1.35 -3.96
CA HIS A 46 0.05 0.98 -5.23
C HIS A 46 0.64 1.73 -6.42
N ARG A 47 0.90 3.03 -6.30
CA ARG A 47 1.54 3.82 -7.36
C ARG A 47 2.93 3.31 -7.71
N LEU A 48 3.75 3.00 -6.71
CA LEU A 48 5.10 2.45 -6.94
C LEU A 48 5.04 1.10 -7.65
N ARG A 49 4.13 0.21 -7.22
CA ARG A 49 3.92 -1.10 -7.88
C ARG A 49 3.45 -0.93 -9.33
N LEU A 50 2.54 0.01 -9.60
CA LEU A 50 2.06 0.29 -10.96
C LEU A 50 3.20 0.80 -11.85
N LEU A 51 4.02 1.74 -11.35
CA LEU A 51 5.17 2.25 -12.09
C LEU A 51 6.18 1.15 -12.39
N LEU A 52 6.45 0.27 -11.42
CA LEU A 52 7.36 -0.86 -11.62
C LEU A 52 6.82 -1.84 -12.67
N ALA A 53 5.51 -2.12 -12.64
CA ALA A 53 4.86 -2.96 -13.64
C ALA A 53 4.92 -2.35 -15.06
N LEU A 54 4.69 -1.04 -15.18
CA LEU A 54 4.81 -0.33 -16.46
C LEU A 54 6.25 -0.34 -16.99
N ALA A 55 7.24 -0.13 -16.12
CA ALA A 55 8.65 -0.18 -16.50
C ALA A 55 9.05 -1.58 -16.97
N ALA A 56 8.62 -2.64 -16.26
CA ALA A 56 8.86 -4.02 -16.66
C ALA A 56 8.20 -4.36 -18.01
N ALA A 57 6.96 -3.91 -18.24
CA ALA A 57 6.27 -4.10 -19.52
C ALA A 57 7.00 -3.39 -20.67
N ALA A 58 7.43 -2.14 -20.48
CA ALA A 58 8.20 -1.41 -21.48
C ALA A 58 9.54 -2.09 -21.80
N LEU A 59 10.23 -2.60 -20.78
CA LEU A 59 11.48 -3.36 -20.96
C LEU A 59 11.25 -4.66 -21.74
N ALA A 60 10.17 -5.39 -21.44
CA ALA A 60 9.83 -6.62 -22.17
C ALA A 60 9.49 -6.34 -23.64
N ILE A 61 8.71 -5.30 -23.92
CA ILE A 61 8.36 -4.87 -25.28
C ILE A 61 9.62 -4.48 -26.06
N THR A 62 10.48 -3.65 -25.48
CA THR A 62 11.73 -3.22 -26.14
C THR A 62 12.67 -4.39 -26.41
N ALA A 63 12.82 -5.32 -25.47
CA ALA A 63 13.63 -6.53 -25.66
C ALA A 63 13.05 -7.47 -26.73
N PHE A 64 11.72 -7.56 -26.85
CA PHE A 64 11.05 -8.31 -27.90
C PHE A 64 11.25 -7.67 -29.28
N LEU A 65 11.09 -6.36 -29.41
CA LEU A 65 11.34 -5.64 -30.67
C LEU A 65 12.82 -5.70 -31.08
N ALA A 66 13.76 -5.77 -30.13
CA ALA A 66 15.18 -5.89 -30.39
C ALA A 66 15.61 -7.28 -30.93
N GLY A 67 14.66 -8.21 -31.15
CA GLY A 67 14.95 -9.52 -31.74
C GLY A 67 15.61 -10.51 -30.78
N SER A 68 15.57 -10.24 -29.47
CA SER A 68 16.13 -11.16 -28.47
C SER A 68 15.21 -12.38 -28.29
N PRO A 69 15.69 -13.62 -28.50
CA PRO A 69 14.88 -14.84 -28.32
C PRO A 69 14.43 -15.04 -26.87
N CYS A 70 15.08 -14.38 -25.90
CA CYS A 70 14.68 -14.38 -24.50
C CYS A 70 13.51 -13.43 -24.18
N GLY A 71 13.13 -12.53 -25.11
CA GLY A 71 12.07 -11.54 -24.88
C GLY A 71 10.71 -12.18 -24.53
N GLY A 72 10.38 -13.30 -25.18
CA GLY A 72 9.13 -14.03 -24.91
C GLY A 72 9.08 -14.65 -23.51
N MET A 73 10.19 -15.21 -23.02
CA MET A 73 10.27 -15.78 -21.66
C MET A 73 10.20 -14.69 -20.59
N ILE A 74 10.90 -13.57 -20.79
CA ILE A 74 10.88 -12.44 -19.84
C ILE A 74 9.49 -11.79 -19.81
N ALA A 75 8.83 -11.65 -20.97
CA ALA A 75 7.46 -11.16 -21.04
C ALA A 75 6.47 -12.11 -20.33
N ALA A 76 6.60 -13.43 -20.53
CA ALA A 76 5.76 -14.42 -19.87
C ALA A 76 5.98 -14.44 -18.34
N LEU A 77 7.23 -14.37 -17.88
CA LEU A 77 7.55 -14.30 -16.45
C LEU A 77 7.02 -13.00 -15.83
N GLY A 78 7.18 -11.87 -16.54
CA GLY A 78 6.65 -10.57 -16.15
C GLY A 78 5.12 -10.57 -16.06
N ALA A 79 4.43 -11.20 -17.01
CA ALA A 79 2.97 -11.35 -16.98
C ALA A 79 2.49 -12.21 -15.81
N VAL A 80 3.19 -13.31 -15.50
CA VAL A 80 2.87 -14.18 -14.35
C VAL A 80 3.10 -13.45 -13.02
N LEU A 81 4.21 -12.73 -12.88
CA LEU A 81 4.48 -11.91 -11.69
C LEU A 81 3.48 -10.76 -11.53
N ALA A 82 3.11 -10.10 -12.63
CA ALA A 82 2.05 -9.09 -12.63
C ALA A 82 0.70 -9.69 -12.20
N LEU A 83 0.35 -10.89 -12.69
CA LEU A 83 -0.89 -11.58 -12.31
C LEU A 83 -0.91 -11.96 -10.83
N VAL A 84 0.19 -12.50 -10.30
CA VAL A 84 0.33 -12.85 -8.87
C VAL A 84 0.25 -11.59 -8.00
N THR A 85 0.95 -10.52 -8.36
CA THR A 85 0.93 -9.27 -7.59
C THR A 85 -0.41 -8.54 -7.67
N ILE A 86 -1.13 -8.62 -8.79
CA ILE A 86 -2.51 -8.12 -8.89
C ILE A 86 -3.43 -8.96 -8.00
N ARG A 87 -3.30 -10.28 -8.02
CA ARG A 87 -4.09 -11.19 -7.17
C ARG A 87 -3.85 -10.95 -5.68
N ASP A 88 -2.60 -10.78 -5.25
CA ASP A 88 -2.25 -10.45 -3.86
C ASP A 88 -2.65 -9.02 -3.48
N GLY A 89 -2.77 -8.11 -4.45
CA GLY A 89 -3.29 -6.75 -4.26
C GLY A 89 -4.82 -6.68 -4.19
N PHE A 90 -5.53 -7.62 -4.82
CA PHE A 90 -6.99 -7.70 -4.91
C PHE A 90 -7.60 -8.51 -3.75
N PHE A 91 -6.89 -9.53 -3.25
CA PHE A 91 -7.23 -10.30 -2.04
C PHE A 91 -6.47 -9.80 -0.80
N GLY A 92 -6.47 -8.49 -0.56
CA GLY A 92 -6.30 -8.02 0.82
C GLY A 92 -7.43 -8.65 1.66
N PRO A 93 -7.18 -9.10 2.90
CA PRO A 93 -8.22 -9.74 3.71
C PRO A 93 -9.46 -8.83 3.74
N PRO A 94 -10.68 -9.38 3.67
CA PRO A 94 -11.87 -8.57 3.86
C PRO A 94 -11.73 -7.90 5.23
N SER A 95 -11.49 -6.59 5.23
CA SER A 95 -11.70 -5.76 6.39
C SER A 95 -13.19 -5.87 6.71
N ALA A 96 -13.47 -6.57 7.80
CA ALA A 96 -14.78 -6.64 8.45
C ALA A 96 -15.31 -5.25 8.78
#